data_AF-A0A2E7L562-F1
#
_entry.id   AF-A0A2E7L562-F1
#
_cell.length_a   1.000
_cell.length_b   1.000
_cell.length_c   1.000
_cell.angle_alpha   90.00
_cell.angle_beta   90.00
_cell.angle_gamma   90.00
#
_symmetry.space_group_name_H-M   'P 1'
#
loop_
_entity.id
_entity.type
_entity.pdbx_description
1 polymer ?
#
loop_
_entity_poly.entity_id
_entity_poly.type
_entity_poly.pdbx_seq_one_letter_code
_entity_poly.pdbx_strand_id
1 'polypeptide(L)'
;MNRLSATCLLLLLVVEVSSGQRPRVSPKRLAVDVVSVQRGPQLYGAVLAGNATDGLTMAVERSWLEKTWPRYYRDLAAGELALATAASEGLQGRVEKWRRSRSGDANLVLFLQQEASRLRGAKEGEDEAPASQFVLIELAAGEVRNLYRQPPLQRRVAEVAWALRIANVTTRTVNSLRREIEKREVDLSKTPDLTDRFGKLPQNETQWAARVALVEFRLRKKLTFQGEGEYVARTGSGADKVDLTDLVNQIVGQQLGAQVTDILGGDVDKRPKEAWRTKVIREAEYEGVRGFLVSRLQREFRRTEKGFMFPDEAVVELSFFARMPDRSWRIIWHHREKRAARAVDPRRVEEVAAAPRVRSVLEVVKKIGLAGNKKVVDRLLAFGAATMTAQEGANLAFQRFLLTHSKQLDGPLLVLAPPPRRRG
;
A
#
# COMPACT_ATOMS: atom_id res chain seq x y z
N MET A 1 -56.62 5.14 -61.36
CA MET A 1 -57.13 5.60 -60.05
C MET A 1 -56.96 4.45 -59.08
N ASN A 2 -56.05 4.65 -58.12
CA ASN A 2 -55.29 3.60 -57.46
C ASN A 2 -56.07 2.91 -56.33
N ARG A 3 -55.95 1.58 -56.31
CA ARG A 3 -56.39 0.73 -55.21
C ARG A 3 -55.41 0.86 -54.05
N LEU A 4 -55.96 1.09 -52.86
CA LEU A 4 -55.31 0.95 -51.57
C LEU A 4 -54.81 -0.49 -51.41
N SER A 5 -53.51 -0.65 -51.15
CA SER A 5 -52.95 -1.92 -50.66
C SER A 5 -52.34 -1.67 -49.30
N ALA A 6 -52.81 -2.45 -48.35
CA ALA A 6 -52.39 -2.49 -46.97
C ALA A 6 -50.92 -2.93 -46.86
N THR A 7 -50.12 -2.14 -46.15
CA THR A 7 -48.80 -2.57 -45.66
C THR A 7 -48.83 -2.44 -44.15
N CYS A 8 -49.20 -3.53 -43.47
CA CYS A 8 -48.98 -3.70 -42.05
C CYS A 8 -47.47 -3.67 -41.78
N LEU A 9 -46.97 -2.51 -41.34
CA LEU A 9 -45.61 -2.39 -40.82
C LEU A 9 -45.59 -2.97 -39.40
N LEU A 10 -45.40 -4.28 -39.30
CA LEU A 10 -45.13 -4.95 -38.03
C LEU A 10 -43.72 -4.54 -37.58
N LEU A 11 -43.65 -3.48 -36.77
CA LEU A 11 -42.45 -3.12 -36.01
C LEU A 11 -42.18 -4.22 -34.99
N LEU A 12 -41.37 -5.21 -35.40
CA LEU A 12 -40.69 -6.13 -34.50
C LEU A 12 -39.74 -5.29 -33.63
N LEU A 13 -40.27 -4.83 -32.49
CA LEU A 13 -39.49 -4.54 -31.30
C LEU A 13 -38.78 -5.85 -30.91
N VAL A 14 -37.61 -6.08 -31.51
CA VAL A 14 -36.62 -6.99 -30.96
C VAL A 14 -36.18 -6.35 -29.66
N VAL A 15 -36.93 -6.62 -28.59
CA VAL A 15 -36.39 -6.55 -27.24
C VAL A 15 -35.29 -7.61 -27.25
N GLU A 16 -34.05 -7.18 -27.54
CA GLU A 16 -32.88 -7.96 -27.18
C GLU A 16 -32.94 -8.12 -25.67
N VAL A 17 -33.57 -9.22 -25.23
CA VAL A 17 -33.39 -9.76 -23.90
C VAL A 17 -31.93 -10.17 -23.88
N SER A 18 -31.06 -9.21 -23.55
CA SER A 18 -29.63 -9.38 -23.37
C SER A 18 -29.41 -10.40 -22.27
N SER A 19 -29.33 -11.67 -22.67
CA SER A 19 -28.80 -12.75 -21.83
C SER A 19 -27.48 -12.27 -21.21
N GLY A 20 -27.38 -12.38 -19.88
CA GLY A 20 -26.32 -11.75 -19.09
C GLY A 20 -24.92 -11.96 -19.69
N GLN A 21 -24.17 -10.87 -19.85
CA GLN A 21 -22.86 -10.82 -20.51
C GLN A 21 -21.76 -11.40 -19.62
N ARG A 22 -21.83 -12.70 -19.34
CA ARG A 22 -20.68 -13.39 -18.76
C ARG A 22 -19.56 -13.44 -19.80
N PRO A 23 -18.29 -13.23 -19.42
CA PRO A 23 -17.19 -13.39 -20.34
C PRO A 23 -17.19 -14.82 -20.90
N ARG A 24 -17.16 -14.95 -22.24
CA ARG A 24 -17.11 -16.25 -22.94
C ARG A 24 -15.70 -16.86 -23.01
N VAL A 25 -14.77 -16.33 -22.23
CA VAL A 25 -13.35 -16.70 -22.23
C VAL A 25 -12.93 -17.20 -20.86
N SER A 26 -11.87 -18.01 -20.84
CA SER A 26 -11.25 -18.46 -19.58
C SER A 26 -10.85 -17.26 -18.71
N PRO A 27 -11.03 -17.34 -17.36
CA PRO A 27 -10.57 -16.30 -16.43
C PRO A 27 -9.12 -15.89 -16.65
N LYS A 28 -8.23 -16.81 -17.04
CA LYS A 28 -6.80 -16.52 -17.30
C LYS A 28 -6.54 -15.50 -18.41
N ARG A 29 -7.55 -15.23 -19.26
CA ARG A 29 -7.46 -14.28 -20.38
C ARG A 29 -8.06 -12.92 -20.05
N LEU A 30 -8.71 -12.77 -18.90
CA LEU A 30 -9.32 -11.52 -18.46
C LEU A 30 -8.30 -10.63 -17.74
N ALA A 31 -8.58 -9.33 -17.67
CA ALA A 31 -7.79 -8.40 -16.87
C ALA A 31 -8.33 -8.23 -15.43
N VAL A 32 -9.55 -8.72 -15.18
CA VAL A 32 -10.28 -8.58 -13.91
C VAL A 32 -10.25 -9.86 -13.08
N ASP A 33 -10.30 -9.70 -11.76
CA ASP A 33 -10.45 -10.80 -10.80
C ASP A 33 -11.82 -11.45 -10.96
N VAL A 34 -11.91 -12.74 -10.62
CA VAL A 34 -13.15 -13.53 -10.70
C VAL A 34 -13.45 -14.16 -9.36
N VAL A 35 -14.67 -13.94 -8.85
CA VAL A 35 -15.13 -14.49 -7.58
C VAL A 35 -16.40 -15.30 -7.81
N SER A 36 -16.42 -16.55 -7.37
CA SER A 36 -17.61 -17.39 -7.35
C SER A 36 -18.22 -17.38 -5.96
N VAL A 37 -19.49 -16.97 -5.84
CA VAL A 37 -20.22 -16.94 -4.57
C VAL A 37 -20.89 -18.30 -4.31
N GLN A 38 -20.84 -18.79 -3.06
CA GLN A 38 -21.28 -20.15 -2.64
C GLN A 38 -22.68 -20.54 -3.12
N ARG A 39 -23.62 -19.59 -3.14
CA ARG A 39 -25.01 -19.76 -3.59
C ARG A 39 -25.46 -18.60 -4.49
N GLY A 40 -24.53 -18.01 -5.22
CA GLY A 40 -24.74 -16.72 -5.86
C GLY A 40 -24.09 -16.60 -7.23
N PRO A 41 -24.01 -15.37 -7.73
CA PRO A 41 -23.43 -15.10 -9.03
C PRO A 41 -21.91 -15.38 -9.05
N GLN A 42 -21.38 -15.52 -10.26
CA GLN A 42 -19.96 -15.32 -10.51
C GLN A 42 -19.75 -13.84 -10.83
N LEU A 43 -18.92 -13.18 -10.01
CA LEU A 43 -18.62 -11.76 -10.07
C LEU A 43 -17.29 -11.52 -10.79
N TYR A 44 -17.20 -10.43 -11.55
CA TYR A 44 -16.03 -10.01 -12.32
C TYR A 44 -15.71 -8.54 -12.01
N GLY A 45 -14.47 -8.24 -11.66
CA GLY A 45 -14.13 -6.93 -11.11
C GLY A 45 -12.76 -6.89 -10.44
N ALA A 46 -12.55 -5.97 -9.50
CA ALA A 46 -11.28 -5.85 -8.77
C ALA A 46 -11.46 -6.24 -7.31
N VAL A 47 -10.73 -7.25 -6.85
CA VAL A 47 -10.65 -7.53 -5.42
C VAL A 47 -9.71 -6.52 -4.78
N LEU A 48 -10.30 -5.68 -3.92
CA LEU A 48 -9.63 -4.60 -3.23
C LEU A 48 -8.96 -5.12 -1.97
N ALA A 49 -9.66 -5.96 -1.19
CA ALA A 49 -9.21 -6.43 0.11
C ALA A 49 -9.52 -7.91 0.36
N GLY A 50 -8.83 -8.51 1.33
CA GLY A 50 -9.15 -9.83 1.86
C GLY A 50 -8.67 -11.00 1.01
N ASN A 51 -9.30 -12.16 1.14
CA ASN A 51 -9.06 -13.38 0.37
C ASN A 51 -10.29 -14.32 0.52
N ALA A 52 -10.25 -15.53 -0.04
CA ALA A 52 -11.37 -16.46 0.11
C ALA A 52 -11.59 -16.96 1.56
N THR A 53 -10.54 -17.03 2.38
CA THR A 53 -10.58 -17.61 3.73
C THR A 53 -10.95 -16.63 4.85
N ASP A 54 -10.72 -15.34 4.65
CA ASP A 54 -10.98 -14.28 5.63
C ASP A 54 -12.12 -13.35 5.21
N GLY A 55 -12.76 -13.64 4.08
CA GLY A 55 -13.68 -12.73 3.39
C GLY A 55 -12.94 -11.72 2.52
N LEU A 56 -13.66 -11.08 1.60
CA LEU A 56 -13.09 -10.14 0.65
C LEU A 56 -14.02 -8.98 0.34
N THR A 57 -13.44 -7.87 -0.11
CA THR A 57 -14.17 -6.73 -0.67
C THR A 57 -13.81 -6.62 -2.14
N MET A 58 -14.83 -6.57 -3.00
CA MET A 58 -14.68 -6.52 -4.45
C MET A 58 -15.43 -5.33 -5.03
N ALA A 59 -14.81 -4.63 -5.98
CA ALA A 59 -15.45 -3.63 -6.81
C ALA A 59 -15.94 -4.25 -8.10
N VAL A 60 -17.22 -4.07 -8.42
CA VAL A 60 -17.86 -4.58 -9.64
C VAL A 60 -18.50 -3.44 -10.40
N GLU A 61 -18.33 -3.41 -11.74
CA GLU A 61 -18.94 -2.36 -12.57
C GLU A 61 -20.47 -2.40 -12.45
N ARG A 62 -21.07 -1.26 -12.09
CA ARG A 62 -22.51 -1.11 -11.92
C ARG A 62 -23.28 -1.53 -13.18
N SER A 63 -22.85 -1.00 -14.32
CA SER A 63 -23.46 -1.25 -15.63
C SER A 63 -23.42 -2.72 -16.03
N TRP A 64 -22.39 -3.47 -15.65
CA TRP A 64 -22.30 -4.90 -15.90
C TRP A 64 -23.20 -5.69 -14.94
N LEU A 65 -23.20 -5.34 -13.66
CA LEU A 65 -23.96 -6.04 -12.62
C LEU A 65 -25.47 -5.88 -12.81
N GLU A 66 -25.91 -4.67 -13.12
CA GLU A 66 -27.31 -4.34 -13.41
C GLU A 66 -27.84 -5.16 -14.60
N LYS A 67 -27.06 -5.27 -15.68
CA LYS A 67 -27.43 -6.04 -16.87
C LYS A 67 -27.39 -7.55 -16.64
N THR A 68 -26.39 -8.05 -15.92
CA THR A 68 -26.14 -9.50 -15.81
C THR A 68 -26.90 -10.14 -14.66
N TRP A 69 -27.07 -9.42 -13.55
CA TRP A 69 -27.68 -9.89 -12.31
C TRP A 69 -28.60 -8.82 -11.69
N PRO A 70 -29.69 -8.42 -12.37
CA PRO A 70 -30.50 -7.27 -11.99
C PRO A 70 -31.15 -7.39 -10.60
N ARG A 71 -31.54 -8.60 -10.18
CA ARG A 71 -32.07 -8.81 -8.82
C ARG A 71 -31.02 -8.54 -7.76
N TYR A 72 -29.85 -9.17 -7.89
CA TYR A 72 -28.72 -8.98 -6.99
C TYR A 72 -28.23 -7.53 -6.96
N TYR A 73 -28.23 -6.84 -8.11
CA TYR A 73 -27.95 -5.42 -8.18
C TYR A 73 -28.96 -4.57 -7.40
N ARG A 74 -30.27 -4.80 -7.57
CA ARG A 74 -31.31 -4.04 -6.85
C ARG A 74 -31.19 -4.22 -5.33
N ASP A 75 -30.91 -5.43 -4.88
CA ASP A 75 -30.73 -5.72 -3.46
C ASP A 75 -29.54 -4.95 -2.86
N LEU A 76 -28.43 -4.86 -3.61
CA LEU A 76 -27.28 -4.03 -3.22
C LEU A 76 -27.60 -2.54 -3.26
N ALA A 77 -28.18 -2.06 -4.36
CA ALA A 77 -28.48 -0.64 -4.59
C ALA A 77 -29.49 -0.07 -3.59
N ALA A 78 -30.44 -0.88 -3.11
CA ALA A 78 -31.47 -0.44 -2.15
C ALA A 78 -30.88 0.11 -0.84
N GLY A 79 -29.69 -0.34 -0.42
CA GLY A 79 -29.00 0.14 0.77
C GLY A 79 -27.86 1.13 0.52
N GLU A 80 -27.42 1.30 -0.73
CA GLU A 80 -26.21 2.09 -1.05
C GLU A 80 -26.35 3.57 -0.68
N LEU A 81 -27.50 4.19 -0.97
CA LEU A 81 -27.70 5.61 -0.66
C LEU A 81 -27.64 5.84 0.85
N ALA A 82 -28.38 5.04 1.63
CA ALA A 82 -28.37 5.15 3.09
C ALA A 82 -26.96 4.91 3.67
N LEU A 83 -26.22 3.93 3.15
CA LEU A 83 -24.83 3.66 3.55
C LEU A 83 -23.90 4.82 3.18
N ALA A 84 -24.03 5.39 1.99
CA ALA A 84 -23.23 6.53 1.53
C ALA A 84 -23.52 7.79 2.37
N THR A 85 -24.78 8.06 2.67
CA THR A 85 -25.20 9.16 3.56
C THR A 85 -24.61 8.96 4.96
N ALA A 86 -24.78 7.77 5.55
CA ALA A 86 -24.24 7.46 6.88
C ALA A 86 -22.70 7.54 6.90
N ALA A 87 -22.02 7.08 5.84
CA ALA A 87 -20.57 7.20 5.71
C ALA A 87 -20.12 8.67 5.61
N SER A 88 -20.85 9.50 4.87
CA SER A 88 -20.58 10.93 4.73
C SER A 88 -20.76 11.67 6.06
N GLU A 89 -21.87 11.45 6.76
CA GLU A 89 -22.16 12.06 8.06
C GLU A 89 -21.18 11.60 9.14
N GLY A 90 -20.88 10.30 9.18
CA GLY A 90 -19.87 9.74 10.07
C GLY A 90 -18.48 10.34 9.82
N LEU A 91 -18.08 10.53 8.56
CA LEU A 91 -16.82 11.17 8.21
C LEU A 91 -16.79 12.64 8.66
N GLN A 92 -17.85 13.40 8.40
CA GLN A 92 -17.94 14.81 8.83
C GLN A 92 -17.82 14.92 10.36
N GLY A 93 -18.52 14.07 11.11
CA GLY A 93 -18.42 14.03 12.58
C GLY A 93 -17.01 13.70 13.07
N ARG A 94 -16.33 12.75 12.42
CA ARG A 94 -14.94 12.38 12.73
C ARG A 94 -13.96 13.52 12.43
N VAL A 95 -14.12 14.23 11.31
CA VAL A 95 -13.29 15.39 10.94
C VAL A 95 -13.45 16.51 11.97
N GLU A 96 -14.68 16.82 12.37
CA GLU A 96 -14.95 17.87 13.36
C GLU A 96 -14.34 17.52 14.72
N LYS A 97 -14.54 16.27 15.19
CA LYS A 97 -13.92 15.79 16.43
C LYS A 97 -12.39 15.87 16.38
N TRP A 98 -11.80 15.50 15.25
CA TRP A 98 -10.35 15.53 15.08
C TRP A 98 -9.82 16.97 15.11
N ARG A 99 -10.48 17.90 14.42
CA ARG A 99 -10.17 19.34 14.42
C ARG A 99 -10.17 19.91 15.83
N ARG A 100 -11.19 19.60 16.65
CA ARG A 100 -11.25 20.02 18.06
C ARG A 100 -10.10 19.44 18.89
N SER A 101 -9.79 18.15 18.71
CA SER A 101 -8.74 17.47 19.47
C SER A 101 -7.31 17.92 19.13
N ARG A 102 -7.12 18.59 18.00
CA ARG A 102 -5.83 19.03 17.46
C ARG A 102 -5.83 20.53 17.12
N SER A 103 -6.57 21.33 17.89
CA SER A 103 -6.72 22.78 17.65
C SER A 103 -5.40 23.55 17.64
N GLY A 104 -4.36 23.05 18.33
CA GLY A 104 -3.03 23.65 18.36
C GLY A 104 -2.17 23.38 17.11
N ASP A 105 -2.59 22.51 16.19
CA ASP A 105 -1.79 22.12 15.02
C ASP A 105 -2.26 22.86 13.76
N ALA A 106 -1.78 24.09 13.52
CA ALA A 106 -2.28 24.98 12.46
C ALA A 106 -2.37 24.34 11.06
N ASN A 107 -1.32 23.65 10.61
CA ASN A 107 -1.30 22.98 9.30
C ASN A 107 -2.35 21.88 9.18
N LEU A 108 -2.54 21.10 10.25
CA LEU A 108 -3.55 20.05 10.28
C LEU A 108 -4.95 20.66 10.31
N VAL A 109 -5.17 21.68 11.13
CA VAL A 109 -6.47 22.36 11.23
C VAL A 109 -6.89 22.95 9.88
N LEU A 110 -5.96 23.61 9.17
CA LEU A 110 -6.23 24.17 7.84
C LEU A 110 -6.61 23.07 6.82
N PHE A 111 -5.89 21.95 6.82
CA PHE A 111 -6.24 20.79 6.01
C PHE A 111 -7.64 20.24 6.35
N LEU A 112 -7.96 20.09 7.64
CA LEU A 112 -9.26 19.58 8.08
C LEU A 112 -10.41 20.55 7.76
N GLN A 113 -10.16 21.85 7.76
CA GLN A 113 -11.14 22.85 7.33
C GLN A 113 -11.43 22.74 5.83
N GLN A 114 -10.39 22.60 4.99
CA GLN A 114 -10.54 22.40 3.56
C GLN A 114 -11.33 21.11 3.26
N GLU A 115 -11.00 20.01 3.94
CA GLU A 115 -11.72 18.74 3.79
C GLU A 115 -13.17 18.84 4.29
N ALA A 116 -13.44 19.52 5.42
CA ALA A 116 -14.79 19.73 5.89
C ALA A 116 -15.64 20.53 4.90
N SER A 117 -15.09 21.61 4.32
CA SER A 117 -15.78 22.40 3.29
C SER A 117 -16.05 21.58 2.04
N ARG A 118 -15.07 20.80 1.56
CA ARG A 118 -15.25 19.90 0.42
C ARG A 118 -16.36 18.86 0.65
N LEU A 119 -16.37 18.24 1.83
CA LEU A 119 -17.38 17.24 2.19
C LEU A 119 -18.79 17.83 2.33
N ARG A 120 -18.92 19.12 2.67
CA ARG A 120 -20.21 19.83 2.69
C ARG A 120 -20.68 20.20 1.27
N GLY A 121 -19.81 20.81 0.46
CA GLY A 121 -20.14 21.16 -0.92
C GLY A 121 -20.51 19.94 -1.77
N ALA A 122 -19.92 18.78 -1.49
CA ALA A 122 -20.31 17.52 -2.13
C ALA A 122 -21.72 17.01 -1.71
N LYS A 123 -22.24 17.40 -0.54
CA LYS A 123 -23.60 17.04 -0.08
C LYS A 123 -24.67 17.91 -0.78
N GLU A 124 -24.33 19.15 -1.10
CA GLU A 124 -25.26 20.08 -1.78
C GLU A 124 -25.47 19.73 -3.26
N GLY A 125 -24.52 19.03 -3.90
CA GLY A 125 -24.64 18.51 -5.27
C GLY A 125 -25.04 17.04 -5.37
N GLU A 126 -25.42 16.39 -4.27
CA GLU A 126 -25.64 14.92 -4.20
C GLU A 126 -26.92 14.47 -4.92
N ASP A 127 -27.93 15.35 -5.04
CA ASP A 127 -29.18 15.04 -5.74
C ASP A 127 -29.00 14.91 -7.27
N GLU A 128 -27.90 15.43 -7.83
CA GLU A 128 -27.59 15.36 -9.27
C GLU A 128 -26.31 14.56 -9.60
N ALA A 129 -25.60 14.05 -8.59
CA ALA A 129 -24.33 13.37 -8.81
C ALA A 129 -24.53 12.02 -9.52
N PRO A 130 -23.83 11.73 -10.63
CA PRO A 130 -23.95 10.46 -11.32
C PRO A 130 -23.51 9.31 -10.41
N ALA A 131 -24.26 8.21 -10.44
CA ALA A 131 -23.93 7.02 -9.67
C ALA A 131 -22.49 6.55 -9.93
N SER A 132 -21.83 6.06 -8.88
CA SER A 132 -20.47 5.53 -8.96
C SER A 132 -20.34 4.47 -10.05
N GLN A 133 -19.18 4.42 -10.72
CA GLN A 133 -18.90 3.38 -11.73
C GLN A 133 -18.94 1.98 -11.11
N PHE A 134 -18.51 1.86 -9.84
CA PHE A 134 -18.45 0.61 -9.11
C PHE A 134 -19.47 0.53 -7.97
N VAL A 135 -20.03 -0.67 -7.82
CA VAL A 135 -20.69 -1.15 -6.60
C VAL A 135 -19.65 -1.94 -5.81
N LEU A 136 -19.56 -1.72 -4.49
CA LEU A 136 -18.73 -2.54 -3.62
C LEU A 136 -19.54 -3.69 -3.05
N ILE A 137 -18.93 -4.86 -3.08
CA ILE A 137 -19.51 -6.09 -2.53
C ILE A 137 -18.55 -6.62 -1.49
N GLU A 138 -19.02 -6.69 -0.26
CA GLU A 138 -18.35 -7.39 0.84
C GLU A 138 -18.88 -8.82 0.92
N LEU A 139 -17.97 -9.78 0.90
CA LEU A 139 -18.27 -11.20 1.01
C LEU A 139 -17.56 -11.76 2.24
N ALA A 140 -18.30 -12.42 3.12
CA ALA A 140 -17.73 -13.15 4.24
C ALA A 140 -16.96 -14.40 3.77
N ALA A 141 -16.07 -14.92 4.61
CA ALA A 141 -15.25 -16.10 4.30
C ALA A 141 -16.06 -17.31 3.81
N GLY A 142 -17.24 -17.56 4.42
CA GLY A 142 -18.12 -18.67 4.03
C GLY A 142 -18.93 -18.44 2.74
N GLU A 143 -18.91 -17.23 2.20
CA GLU A 143 -19.65 -16.87 0.98
C GLU A 143 -18.80 -17.02 -0.28
N VAL A 144 -17.48 -17.12 -0.15
CA VAL A 144 -16.55 -17.24 -1.27
C VAL A 144 -16.27 -18.72 -1.57
N ARG A 145 -16.83 -19.22 -2.68
CA ARG A 145 -16.58 -20.59 -3.16
C ARG A 145 -15.23 -20.71 -3.84
N ASN A 146 -14.89 -19.75 -4.68
CA ASN A 146 -13.64 -19.73 -5.44
C ASN A 146 -13.21 -18.29 -5.73
N LEU A 147 -11.91 -18.06 -5.73
CA LEU A 147 -11.29 -16.78 -6.03
C LEU A 147 -10.16 -17.00 -7.04
N TYR A 148 -10.29 -16.38 -8.22
CA TYR A 148 -9.21 -16.28 -9.19
C TYR A 148 -8.72 -14.84 -9.25
N ARG A 149 -7.56 -14.58 -8.62
CA ARG A 149 -6.89 -13.29 -8.68
C ARG A 149 -5.98 -13.20 -9.88
N GLN A 150 -6.10 -12.13 -10.64
CA GLN A 150 -5.24 -11.87 -11.78
C GLN A 150 -3.83 -11.48 -11.34
N PRO A 151 -2.81 -11.82 -12.14
CA PRO A 151 -1.46 -11.31 -11.94
C PRO A 151 -1.42 -9.77 -11.89
N PRO A 152 -0.50 -9.15 -11.14
CA PRO A 152 -0.49 -7.69 -10.94
C PRO A 152 -0.52 -6.87 -12.23
N LEU A 153 0.23 -7.29 -13.25
CA LEU A 153 0.27 -6.60 -14.54
C LEU A 153 -1.06 -6.69 -15.31
N GLN A 154 -1.82 -7.77 -15.14
CA GLN A 154 -3.14 -7.90 -15.78
C GLN A 154 -4.18 -7.04 -15.05
N ARG A 155 -4.16 -7.02 -13.71
CA ARG A 155 -4.98 -6.11 -12.92
C ARG A 155 -4.75 -4.65 -13.29
N ARG A 156 -3.48 -4.27 -13.48
CA ARG A 156 -3.10 -2.93 -13.93
C ARG A 156 -3.77 -2.54 -15.24
N VAL A 157 -3.90 -3.47 -16.19
CA VAL A 157 -4.60 -3.22 -17.46
C VAL A 157 -6.07 -2.89 -17.21
N ALA A 158 -6.74 -3.62 -16.32
CA ALA A 158 -8.13 -3.30 -15.96
C ALA A 158 -8.25 -1.94 -15.27
N GLU A 159 -7.37 -1.64 -14.31
CA GLU A 159 -7.33 -0.35 -13.61
C GLU A 159 -7.15 0.83 -14.56
N VAL A 160 -6.20 0.74 -15.49
CA VAL A 160 -5.97 1.78 -16.51
C VAL A 160 -7.15 1.86 -17.48
N ALA A 161 -7.72 0.72 -17.89
CA ALA A 161 -8.90 0.71 -18.76
C ALA A 161 -10.11 1.40 -18.11
N TRP A 162 -10.32 1.18 -16.80
CA TRP A 162 -11.37 1.87 -16.03
C TRP A 162 -11.10 3.36 -15.88
N ALA A 163 -9.85 3.75 -15.60
CA ALA A 163 -9.47 5.15 -15.52
C ALA A 163 -9.77 5.90 -16.84
N LEU A 164 -9.51 5.24 -17.97
CA LEU A 164 -9.75 5.71 -19.34
C LEU A 164 -11.19 5.53 -19.83
N ARG A 165 -12.09 5.01 -18.98
CA ARG A 165 -13.50 4.73 -19.30
C ARG A 165 -13.67 3.87 -20.57
N ILE A 166 -12.79 2.89 -20.76
CA ILE A 166 -12.94 1.90 -21.83
C ILE A 166 -14.20 1.06 -21.54
N ALA A 167 -15.01 0.82 -22.57
CA ALA A 167 -16.24 0.05 -22.40
C ALA A 167 -15.96 -1.44 -22.14
N ASN A 168 -16.81 -2.04 -21.30
CA ASN A 168 -16.89 -3.49 -21.06
C ASN A 168 -15.57 -4.12 -20.58
N VAL A 169 -14.84 -3.45 -19.69
CA VAL A 169 -13.55 -3.95 -19.17
C VAL A 169 -13.72 -5.33 -18.51
N THR A 170 -14.84 -5.53 -17.81
CA THR A 170 -15.19 -6.78 -17.10
C THR A 170 -15.30 -8.01 -18.01
N THR A 171 -15.65 -7.83 -19.29
CA THR A 171 -15.90 -8.95 -20.22
C THR A 171 -14.85 -9.14 -21.30
N ARG A 172 -13.93 -8.19 -21.44
CA ARG A 172 -12.88 -8.20 -22.47
C ARG A 172 -11.62 -8.93 -22.03
N THR A 173 -10.89 -9.44 -23.01
CA THR A 173 -9.58 -10.04 -22.78
C THR A 173 -8.52 -8.98 -22.49
N VAL A 174 -7.52 -9.34 -21.69
CA VAL A 174 -6.39 -8.48 -21.36
C VAL A 174 -5.66 -7.96 -22.61
N ASN A 175 -5.52 -8.78 -23.64
CA ASN A 175 -4.87 -8.39 -24.89
C ASN A 175 -5.69 -7.35 -25.69
N SER A 176 -7.02 -7.49 -25.68
CA SER A 176 -7.89 -6.51 -26.33
C SER A 176 -7.83 -5.15 -25.63
N LEU A 177 -7.81 -5.16 -24.30
CA LEU A 177 -7.68 -3.93 -23.50
C LEU A 177 -6.32 -3.27 -23.70
N ARG A 178 -5.22 -4.04 -23.67
CA ARG A 178 -3.86 -3.52 -23.91
C ARG A 178 -3.74 -2.79 -25.24
N ARG A 179 -4.20 -3.41 -26.34
CA ARG A 179 -4.17 -2.77 -27.66
C ARG A 179 -4.92 -1.44 -27.69
N GLU A 180 -6.01 -1.31 -26.93
CA GLU A 180 -6.75 -0.06 -26.86
C GLU A 180 -6.07 0.99 -25.97
N ILE A 181 -5.44 0.57 -24.88
CA ILE A 181 -4.64 1.46 -24.01
C ILE A 181 -3.40 1.97 -24.77
N GLU A 182 -2.73 1.10 -25.52
CA GLU A 182 -1.58 1.45 -26.36
C GLU A 182 -1.93 2.51 -27.40
N LYS A 183 -3.12 2.42 -28.02
CA LYS A 183 -3.64 3.45 -28.93
C LYS A 183 -3.86 4.81 -28.28
N ARG A 184 -3.93 4.88 -26.95
CA ARG A 184 -4.10 6.11 -26.18
C ARG A 184 -2.78 6.60 -25.56
N GLU A 185 -1.65 5.94 -25.87
CA GLU A 185 -0.30 6.31 -25.42
C GLU A 185 -0.15 6.41 -23.90
N VAL A 186 -0.89 5.58 -23.15
CA VAL A 186 -0.87 5.61 -21.68
C VAL A 186 0.14 4.62 -21.12
N ASP A 187 0.96 5.12 -20.19
CA ASP A 187 1.98 4.34 -19.47
C ASP A 187 1.36 3.39 -18.44
N LEU A 188 1.44 2.08 -18.72
CA LEU A 188 0.97 1.01 -17.83
C LEU A 188 1.82 0.84 -16.56
N SER A 189 3.00 1.46 -16.46
CA SER A 189 3.83 1.38 -15.25
C SER A 189 3.24 2.19 -14.10
N LYS A 190 2.39 3.18 -14.40
CA LYS A 190 1.78 4.06 -13.40
C LYS A 190 0.45 3.49 -12.92
N THR A 191 0.23 3.58 -11.61
CA THR A 191 -1.08 3.26 -11.02
C THR A 191 -2.02 4.42 -11.26
N PRO A 192 -3.17 4.23 -11.95
CA PRO A 192 -4.15 5.29 -12.05
C PRO A 192 -4.83 5.50 -10.70
N ASP A 193 -5.23 6.75 -10.44
CA ASP A 193 -6.12 7.06 -9.34
C ASP A 193 -7.56 6.73 -9.78
N LEU A 194 -8.22 5.83 -9.05
CA LEU A 194 -9.60 5.41 -9.30
C LEU A 194 -10.55 5.92 -8.21
N THR A 195 -10.09 6.80 -7.32
CA THR A 195 -10.86 7.27 -6.16
C THR A 195 -12.20 7.88 -6.58
N ASP A 196 -12.23 8.65 -7.66
CA ASP A 196 -13.44 9.26 -8.22
C ASP A 196 -14.41 8.26 -8.89
N ARG A 197 -14.00 6.99 -9.05
CA ARG A 197 -14.83 5.93 -9.61
C ARG A 197 -15.60 5.17 -8.56
N PHE A 198 -15.16 5.24 -7.31
CA PHE A 198 -15.86 4.65 -6.18
C PHE A 198 -16.88 5.65 -5.63
N GLY A 199 -18.00 5.14 -5.10
CA GLY A 199 -18.91 5.95 -4.30
C GLY A 199 -18.24 6.32 -2.96
N LYS A 200 -18.95 7.06 -2.10
CA LYS A 200 -18.50 7.29 -0.72
C LYS A 200 -18.49 5.96 0.02
N LEU A 201 -17.32 5.57 0.51
CA LEU A 201 -17.14 4.26 1.15
C LEU A 201 -17.14 4.40 2.67
N PRO A 202 -17.85 3.53 3.40
CA PRO A 202 -17.74 3.48 4.84
C PRO A 202 -16.30 3.12 5.23
N GLN A 203 -15.77 3.81 6.23
CA GLN A 203 -14.47 3.51 6.81
C GLN A 203 -14.66 2.98 8.22
N ASN A 204 -14.18 1.76 8.47
CA ASN A 204 -14.17 1.24 9.84
C ASN A 204 -13.16 2.00 10.71
N GLU A 205 -13.24 1.83 12.03
CA GLU A 205 -12.40 2.55 13.00
C GLU A 205 -10.89 2.29 12.79
N THR A 206 -10.53 1.10 12.32
CA THR A 206 -9.13 0.73 12.06
C THR A 206 -8.58 1.47 10.84
N GLN A 207 -9.36 1.52 9.76
CA GLN A 207 -9.04 2.26 8.54
C GLN A 207 -8.95 3.76 8.82
N TRP A 208 -9.88 4.28 9.63
CA TRP A 208 -9.85 5.67 10.06
C TRP A 208 -8.60 6.00 10.87
N ALA A 209 -8.26 5.17 11.87
CA ALA A 209 -7.04 5.34 12.66
C ALA A 209 -5.76 5.31 11.79
N ALA A 210 -5.70 4.39 10.82
CA ALA A 210 -4.60 4.31 9.87
C ALA A 210 -4.48 5.57 9.00
N ARG A 211 -5.60 6.10 8.51
CA ARG A 211 -5.63 7.33 7.71
C ARG A 211 -5.21 8.55 8.53
N VAL A 212 -5.73 8.67 9.75
CA VAL A 212 -5.34 9.71 10.71
C VAL A 212 -3.83 9.66 10.95
N ALA A 213 -3.25 8.47 11.16
CA ALA A 213 -1.81 8.31 11.35
C ALA A 213 -0.99 8.80 10.15
N LEU A 214 -1.41 8.52 8.92
CA LEU A 214 -0.74 8.98 7.70
C LEU A 214 -0.79 10.50 7.56
N VAL A 215 -1.96 11.10 7.76
CA VAL A 215 -2.13 12.56 7.66
C VAL A 215 -1.36 13.28 8.78
N GLU A 216 -1.43 12.80 10.03
CA GLU A 216 -0.64 13.40 11.13
C GLU A 216 0.87 13.24 10.89
N PHE A 217 1.31 12.11 10.35
CA PHE A 217 2.72 11.93 9.97
C PHE A 217 3.15 12.95 8.90
N ARG A 218 2.27 13.25 7.94
CA ARG A 218 2.56 14.24 6.88
C ARG A 218 2.55 15.68 7.39
N LEU A 219 1.57 16.05 8.21
CA LEU A 219 1.25 17.45 8.52
C LEU A 219 1.68 17.92 9.91
N ARG A 220 1.92 17.02 10.87
CA ARG A 220 2.32 17.37 12.25
C ARG A 220 3.78 17.07 12.51
N LYS A 221 4.09 15.81 12.85
CA LYS A 221 5.42 15.37 13.29
C LYS A 221 5.79 14.07 12.60
N LYS A 222 6.90 14.11 11.86
CA LYS A 222 7.49 12.93 11.21
C LYS A 222 8.40 12.24 12.22
N LEU A 223 7.99 11.06 12.67
CA LEU A 223 8.83 10.19 13.49
C LEU A 223 9.36 9.05 12.62
N THR A 224 10.64 9.09 12.31
CA THR A 224 11.31 8.10 11.47
C THR A 224 12.42 7.42 12.24
N PHE A 225 12.61 6.13 11.97
CA PHE A 225 13.63 5.31 12.58
C PHE A 225 14.43 4.58 11.50
N GLN A 226 15.71 4.35 11.75
CA GLN A 226 16.57 3.56 10.90
C GLN A 226 17.42 2.60 11.73
N GLY A 227 17.61 1.38 11.24
CA GLY A 227 18.34 0.36 11.98
C GLY A 227 18.69 -0.89 11.20
N GLU A 228 19.31 -1.83 11.90
CA GLU A 228 19.71 -3.16 11.43
C GLU A 228 19.64 -4.11 12.63
N GLY A 229 19.14 -5.34 12.44
CA GLY A 229 18.95 -6.28 13.55
C GLY A 229 18.08 -5.67 14.66
N GLU A 230 18.49 -5.83 15.93
CA GLU A 230 17.79 -5.25 17.08
C GLU A 230 18.15 -3.78 17.35
N TYR A 231 19.10 -3.22 16.60
CA TYR A 231 19.45 -1.81 16.73
C TYR A 231 18.54 -0.96 15.86
N VAL A 232 17.89 0.03 16.47
CA VAL A 232 17.11 1.06 15.79
C VAL A 232 17.36 2.39 16.48
N ALA A 233 17.64 3.41 15.66
CA ALA A 233 17.85 4.79 16.08
C ALA A 233 16.85 5.72 15.39
N ARG A 234 16.49 6.80 16.08
CA ARG A 234 15.68 7.86 15.51
C ARG A 234 16.45 8.61 14.44
N THR A 235 15.76 8.96 13.37
CA THR A 235 16.28 9.76 12.26
C THR A 235 15.30 10.91 11.96
N GLY A 236 15.77 11.97 11.30
CA GLY A 236 14.94 13.12 10.92
C GLY A 236 15.06 14.33 11.86
N SER A 237 14.10 15.26 11.76
CA SER A 237 14.13 16.53 12.52
C SER A 237 13.92 16.30 14.02
N GLY A 238 14.88 16.77 14.83
CA GLY A 238 14.91 16.55 16.28
C GLY A 238 15.44 15.18 16.71
N ALA A 239 16.16 14.47 15.83
CA ALA A 239 16.99 13.34 16.24
C ALA A 239 18.30 13.87 16.85
N ASP A 240 18.68 13.37 18.02
CA ASP A 240 20.01 13.60 18.56
C ASP A 240 21.07 13.14 17.54
N LYS A 241 22.20 13.84 17.47
CA LYS A 241 23.33 13.40 16.64
C LYS A 241 23.69 11.99 17.11
N VAL A 242 23.41 11.00 16.27
CA VAL A 242 23.85 9.61 16.50
C VAL A 242 25.35 9.67 16.73
N ASP A 243 25.80 9.38 17.95
CA ASP A 243 27.21 9.28 18.25
C ASP A 243 27.76 8.12 17.43
N LEU A 244 28.62 8.44 16.46
CA LEU A 244 29.25 7.46 15.58
C LEU A 244 30.13 6.49 16.40
N THR A 245 30.61 6.93 17.55
CA THR A 245 31.38 6.14 18.50
C THR A 245 30.50 5.10 19.17
N ASP A 246 29.29 5.47 19.62
CA ASP A 246 28.32 4.52 20.17
C ASP A 246 27.75 3.60 19.09
N LEU A 247 27.49 4.10 17.88
CA LEU A 247 27.06 3.27 16.75
C LEU A 247 28.13 2.23 16.40
N VAL A 248 29.40 2.64 16.31
CA VAL A 248 30.52 1.73 16.05
C VAL A 248 30.71 0.78 17.21
N ASN A 249 30.71 1.26 18.46
CA ASN A 249 30.84 0.44 19.66
C ASN A 249 29.67 -0.54 19.83
N GLN A 250 28.48 -0.21 19.35
CA GLN A 250 27.30 -1.09 19.42
C GLN A 250 27.24 -2.06 18.23
N ILE A 251 27.66 -1.67 17.03
CA ILE A 251 27.81 -2.60 15.90
C ILE A 251 28.96 -3.57 16.16
N VAL A 252 30.11 -3.06 16.58
CA VAL A 252 31.29 -3.84 16.98
C VAL A 252 31.00 -4.62 18.25
N GLY A 253 30.29 -4.06 19.23
CA GLY A 253 29.90 -4.74 20.47
C GLY A 253 28.78 -5.77 20.32
N GLN A 254 27.87 -5.61 19.35
CA GLN A 254 26.90 -6.66 19.01
C GLN A 254 27.52 -7.74 18.12
N GLN A 255 28.44 -7.39 17.21
CA GLN A 255 29.17 -8.38 16.41
C GLN A 255 30.20 -9.14 17.26
N LEU A 256 31.04 -8.46 18.03
CA LEU A 256 31.99 -9.09 18.96
C LEU A 256 31.27 -9.72 20.15
N GLY A 257 30.20 -9.11 20.68
CA GLY A 257 29.43 -9.70 21.77
C GLY A 257 28.71 -10.98 21.35
N ALA A 258 28.10 -11.00 20.16
CA ALA A 258 27.55 -12.23 19.58
C ALA A 258 28.64 -13.26 19.28
N GLN A 259 29.81 -12.83 18.78
CA GLN A 259 30.96 -13.71 18.50
C GLN A 259 31.62 -14.26 19.78
N VAL A 260 31.67 -13.49 20.87
CA VAL A 260 32.19 -13.94 22.17
C VAL A 260 31.22 -14.91 22.84
N THR A 261 29.90 -14.68 22.75
CA THR A 261 28.92 -15.68 23.21
C THR A 261 28.88 -16.94 22.35
N ASP A 262 29.07 -16.85 21.02
CA ASP A 262 29.16 -18.03 20.13
C ASP A 262 30.44 -18.84 20.37
N ILE A 263 31.55 -18.19 20.74
CA ILE A 263 32.83 -18.86 21.09
C ILE A 263 32.78 -19.46 22.51
N LEU A 264 31.99 -18.88 23.42
CA LEU A 264 31.85 -19.33 24.82
C LEU A 264 30.61 -20.22 25.08
N GLY A 265 29.91 -20.69 24.05
CA GLY A 265 28.78 -21.61 24.20
C GLY A 265 27.54 -20.99 24.85
N GLY A 266 27.36 -19.67 24.73
CA GLY A 266 26.18 -18.96 25.21
C GLY A 266 24.98 -19.17 24.31
N ASP A 267 23.90 -19.67 24.90
CA ASP A 267 22.59 -19.97 24.30
C ASP A 267 21.99 -18.73 23.57
N VAL A 268 22.24 -18.59 22.27
CA VAL A 268 21.81 -17.46 21.41
C VAL A 268 20.28 -17.47 21.17
N ASP A 269 19.59 -18.55 21.53
CA ASP A 269 18.16 -18.75 21.26
C ASP A 269 17.21 -17.96 22.19
N LYS A 270 17.72 -17.24 23.20
CA LYS A 270 16.88 -16.57 24.22
C LYS A 270 16.64 -15.07 24.02
N ARG A 271 17.18 -14.41 22.99
CA ARG A 271 16.83 -12.99 22.74
C ARG A 271 15.44 -12.90 22.11
N PRO A 272 14.48 -12.17 22.73
CA PRO A 272 13.15 -12.02 22.14
C PRO A 272 13.28 -11.30 20.79
N LYS A 273 12.85 -11.99 19.73
CA LYS A 273 12.65 -11.41 18.39
C LYS A 273 11.72 -10.21 18.56
N GLU A 274 12.14 -9.01 18.11
CA GLU A 274 11.39 -7.73 18.17
C GLU A 274 11.59 -6.82 19.41
N ALA A 275 12.70 -6.92 20.17
CA ALA A 275 12.99 -5.96 21.24
C ALA A 275 13.04 -4.50 20.74
N TRP A 276 13.57 -4.28 19.53
CA TRP A 276 13.58 -2.97 18.86
C TRP A 276 12.19 -2.36 18.70
N ARG A 277 11.16 -3.19 18.48
CA ARG A 277 9.78 -2.73 18.24
C ARG A 277 9.19 -2.09 19.49
N THR A 278 9.46 -2.68 20.65
CA THR A 278 9.03 -2.13 21.94
C THR A 278 9.67 -0.77 22.20
N LYS A 279 10.95 -0.61 21.86
CA LYS A 279 11.68 0.67 22.00
C LYS A 279 11.03 1.77 21.15
N VAL A 280 10.83 1.54 19.85
CA VAL A 280 10.26 2.55 18.95
C VAL A 280 8.81 2.88 19.28
N ILE A 281 8.03 1.90 19.76
CA ILE A 281 6.65 2.12 20.23
C ILE A 281 6.64 3.04 21.46
N ARG A 282 7.49 2.78 22.46
CA ARG A 282 7.58 3.64 23.65
C ARG A 282 7.94 5.08 23.30
N GLU A 283 8.89 5.26 22.39
CA GLU A 283 9.28 6.60 21.92
C GLU A 283 8.15 7.28 21.13
N ALA A 284 7.44 6.54 20.28
CA ALA A 284 6.27 7.06 19.58
C ALA A 284 5.13 7.48 20.52
N GLU A 285 4.93 6.74 21.61
CA GLU A 285 3.96 7.05 22.66
C GLU A 285 4.37 8.28 23.46
N TYR A 286 5.65 8.38 23.85
CA TYR A 286 6.21 9.55 24.51
C TYR A 286 6.05 10.81 23.65
N GLU A 287 6.28 10.69 22.35
CA GLU A 287 6.15 11.79 21.39
C GLU A 287 4.70 12.10 20.99
N GLY A 288 3.73 11.35 21.50
CA GLY A 288 2.30 11.56 21.26
C GLY A 288 1.89 11.45 19.78
N VAL A 289 2.66 10.72 18.97
CA VAL A 289 2.38 10.50 17.55
C VAL A 289 1.42 9.33 17.35
N ARG A 290 0.69 9.35 16.22
CA ARG A 290 -0.23 8.26 15.84
C ARG A 290 0.34 7.32 14.79
N GLY A 291 1.47 7.67 14.19
CA GLY A 291 2.16 6.84 13.22
C GLY A 291 3.66 7.15 13.14
N PHE A 292 4.44 6.16 12.76
CA PHE A 292 5.89 6.29 12.58
C PHE A 292 6.38 5.35 11.48
N LEU A 293 7.52 5.70 10.89
CA LEU A 293 8.15 4.92 9.82
C LEU A 293 9.44 4.29 10.35
N VAL A 294 9.69 3.03 9.99
CA VAL A 294 10.91 2.32 10.33
C VAL A 294 11.56 1.81 9.05
N SER A 295 12.83 2.16 8.84
CA SER A 295 13.69 1.56 7.84
C SER A 295 14.64 0.56 8.47
N ARG A 296 14.71 -0.65 7.94
CA ARG A 296 15.61 -1.70 8.39
C ARG A 296 16.44 -2.24 7.25
N LEU A 297 17.75 -2.28 7.44
CA LEU A 297 18.65 -3.00 6.56
C LEU A 297 18.63 -4.48 6.96
N GLN A 298 18.30 -5.34 6.01
CA GLN A 298 18.42 -6.78 6.16
C GLN A 298 19.75 -7.21 5.56
N ARG A 299 20.64 -7.78 6.38
CA ARG A 299 21.89 -8.38 5.93
C ARG A 299 21.86 -9.89 6.17
N GLU A 300 21.82 -10.64 5.08
CA GLU A 300 22.04 -12.09 5.13
C GLU A 300 23.54 -12.35 4.90
N PHE A 301 24.33 -12.31 5.98
CA PHE A 301 25.72 -12.76 5.90
C PHE A 301 25.73 -14.29 5.73
N ARG A 302 26.38 -14.78 4.68
CA ARG A 302 26.57 -16.22 4.48
C ARG A 302 27.95 -16.61 5.00
N ARG A 303 27.98 -17.53 5.95
CA ARG A 303 29.22 -18.19 6.40
C ARG A 303 29.64 -19.18 5.32
N THR A 304 30.88 -19.08 4.85
CA THR A 304 31.48 -20.04 3.93
C THR A 304 32.73 -20.64 4.56
N GLU A 305 33.21 -21.76 4.02
CA GLU A 305 34.45 -22.41 4.49
C GLU A 305 35.68 -21.50 4.39
N LYS A 306 35.64 -20.46 3.53
CA LYS A 306 36.72 -19.48 3.33
C LYS A 306 36.53 -18.18 4.12
N GLY A 307 35.59 -18.14 5.07
CA GLY A 307 35.27 -16.97 5.88
C GLY A 307 33.89 -16.37 5.60
N PHE A 308 33.68 -15.13 6.08
CA PHE A 308 32.42 -14.40 5.89
C PHE A 308 32.31 -13.84 4.47
N MET A 309 31.23 -14.19 3.76
CA MET A 309 30.92 -13.59 2.47
C MET A 309 30.07 -12.34 2.69
N PHE A 310 30.55 -11.20 2.17
CA PHE A 310 29.76 -9.97 2.10
C PHE A 310 28.52 -10.20 1.22
N PRO A 311 27.33 -9.73 1.63
CA PRO A 311 26.14 -9.89 0.82
C PRO A 311 26.28 -9.12 -0.50
N ASP A 312 25.97 -9.79 -1.61
CA ASP A 312 25.95 -9.18 -2.94
C ASP A 312 24.74 -8.27 -3.16
N GLU A 313 23.74 -8.34 -2.28
CA GLU A 313 22.50 -7.58 -2.35
C GLU A 313 22.25 -6.81 -1.06
N ALA A 314 21.97 -5.51 -1.19
CA ALA A 314 21.41 -4.69 -0.14
C ALA A 314 19.88 -4.82 -0.16
N VAL A 315 19.30 -5.16 0.99
CA VAL A 315 17.85 -5.31 1.15
C VAL A 315 17.38 -4.32 2.20
N VAL A 316 16.58 -3.34 1.79
CA VAL A 316 15.98 -2.36 2.70
C VAL A 316 14.50 -2.65 2.85
N GLU A 317 14.06 -2.81 4.09
CA GLU A 317 12.66 -2.95 4.46
C GLU A 317 12.14 -1.68 5.10
N LEU A 318 11.03 -1.17 4.60
CA LEU A 318 10.38 0.02 5.10
C LEU A 318 8.99 -0.34 5.60
N SER A 319 8.68 -0.01 6.85
CA SER A 319 7.39 -0.34 7.47
C SER A 319 6.80 0.89 8.15
N PHE A 320 5.54 1.17 7.87
CA PHE A 320 4.80 2.25 8.51
C PHE A 320 3.81 1.67 9.53
N PHE A 321 3.96 2.10 10.77
CA PHE A 321 3.14 1.70 11.90
C PHE A 321 2.11 2.77 12.20
N ALA A 322 0.89 2.35 12.52
CA ALA A 322 -0.16 3.22 13.02
C ALA A 322 -0.72 2.69 14.34
N ARG A 323 -1.11 3.62 15.22
CA ARG A 323 -1.79 3.33 16.47
C ARG A 323 -3.28 3.10 16.20
N MET A 324 -3.77 1.96 16.62
CA MET A 324 -5.12 1.49 16.39
C MET A 324 -6.08 1.94 17.51
N PRO A 325 -7.41 1.82 17.33
CA PRO A 325 -8.40 2.17 18.35
C PRO A 325 -8.24 1.38 19.65
N ASP A 326 -7.82 0.11 19.55
CA ASP A 326 -7.49 -0.77 20.70
C ASP A 326 -6.13 -0.43 21.36
N ARG A 327 -5.52 0.70 20.96
CA ARG A 327 -4.19 1.17 21.36
C ARG A 327 -3.03 0.29 20.91
N SER A 328 -3.27 -0.77 20.14
CA SER A 328 -2.20 -1.58 19.55
C SER A 328 -1.50 -0.84 18.41
N TRP A 329 -0.24 -1.20 18.14
CA TRP A 329 0.52 -0.68 17.01
C TRP A 329 0.60 -1.72 15.91
N ARG A 330 0.10 -1.38 14.72
CA ARG A 330 0.03 -2.29 13.58
C ARG A 330 0.75 -1.72 12.37
N ILE A 331 1.41 -2.60 11.63
CA ILE A 331 1.96 -2.27 10.31
C ILE A 331 0.77 -2.11 9.36
N ILE A 332 0.62 -0.91 8.80
CA ILE A 332 -0.43 -0.63 7.80
C ILE A 332 0.14 -0.56 6.38
N TRP A 333 1.46 -0.52 6.26
CA TRP A 333 2.18 -0.57 4.99
C TRP A 333 3.59 -1.13 5.20
N HIS A 334 4.02 -1.98 4.27
CA HIS A 334 5.34 -2.60 4.27
C HIS A 334 5.85 -2.70 2.83
N HIS A 335 7.13 -2.39 2.62
CA HIS A 335 7.79 -2.51 1.33
C HIS A 335 9.22 -3.01 1.51
N ARG A 336 9.64 -3.88 0.59
CA ARG A 336 10.99 -4.46 0.56
C ARG A 336 11.65 -4.11 -0.77
N GLU A 337 12.74 -3.37 -0.73
CA GLU A 337 13.52 -2.99 -1.90
C GLU A 337 14.86 -3.74 -1.89
N LYS A 338 15.23 -4.35 -3.03
CA LYS A 338 16.49 -5.07 -3.19
C LYS A 338 17.35 -4.43 -4.27
N ARG A 339 18.65 -4.29 -4.02
CA ARG A 339 19.62 -3.80 -4.99
C ARG A 339 20.91 -4.59 -4.92
N ALA A 340 21.36 -5.11 -6.06
CA ALA A 340 22.64 -5.79 -6.15
C ALA A 340 23.79 -4.77 -6.15
N ALA A 341 24.81 -4.97 -5.32
CA ALA A 341 25.99 -4.10 -5.21
C ALA A 341 26.75 -3.96 -6.53
N ARG A 342 26.78 -5.04 -7.33
CA ARG A 342 27.41 -5.06 -8.66
C ARG A 342 26.68 -4.26 -9.73
N ALA A 343 25.41 -3.92 -9.51
CA ALA A 343 24.56 -3.24 -10.49
C ALA A 343 24.41 -1.74 -10.20
N VAL A 344 25.17 -1.21 -9.23
CA VAL A 344 25.11 0.20 -8.83
C VAL A 344 26.00 1.04 -9.76
N ASP A 345 25.50 2.22 -10.13
CA ASP A 345 26.26 3.20 -10.91
C ASP A 345 27.56 3.58 -10.18
N PRO A 346 28.75 3.49 -10.84
CA PRO A 346 30.02 3.93 -10.27
C PRO A 346 30.00 5.35 -9.69
N ARG A 347 29.24 6.28 -10.27
CA ARG A 347 29.10 7.65 -9.76
C ARG A 347 28.50 7.69 -8.35
N ARG A 348 27.52 6.81 -8.07
CA ARG A 348 26.92 6.67 -6.73
C ARG A 348 27.94 6.15 -5.72
N VAL A 349 28.86 5.29 -6.14
CA VAL A 349 29.93 4.76 -5.29
C VAL A 349 30.88 5.89 -4.87
N GLU A 350 31.22 6.79 -5.80
CA GLU A 350 32.04 7.97 -5.51
C GLU A 350 31.33 8.97 -4.58
N GLU A 351 30.03 9.22 -4.79
CA GLU A 351 29.21 10.06 -3.89
C GLU A 351 29.19 9.51 -2.46
N VAL A 352 29.03 8.19 -2.31
CA VAL A 352 29.10 7.51 -1.01
C VAL A 352 30.47 7.68 -0.38
N ALA A 353 31.55 7.47 -1.16
CA ALA A 353 32.91 7.64 -0.67
C ALA A 353 33.21 9.10 -0.23
N ALA A 354 32.57 10.07 -0.89
CA ALA A 354 32.72 11.49 -0.57
C ALA A 354 31.91 11.93 0.67
N ALA A 355 30.91 11.15 1.10
CA ALA A 355 30.06 11.51 2.23
C ALA A 355 30.86 11.63 3.54
N PRO A 356 30.71 12.72 4.32
CA PRO A 356 31.52 12.96 5.53
C PRO A 356 31.50 11.82 6.54
N ARG A 357 30.32 11.21 6.78
CA ARG A 357 30.17 10.08 7.69
C ARG A 357 30.87 8.81 7.19
N VAL A 358 30.88 8.59 5.88
CA VAL A 358 31.54 7.43 5.26
C VAL A 358 33.06 7.61 5.32
N ARG A 359 33.56 8.83 5.10
CA ARG A 359 34.99 9.15 5.27
C ARG A 359 35.48 8.84 6.69
N SER A 360 34.74 9.26 7.71
CA SER A 360 35.09 8.96 9.11
C SER A 360 35.12 7.44 9.39
N VAL A 361 34.18 6.68 8.84
CA VAL A 361 34.16 5.21 8.98
C VAL A 361 35.33 4.58 8.21
N LEU A 362 35.63 5.05 7.00
CA LEU A 362 36.77 4.58 6.21
C LEU A 362 38.11 4.87 6.89
N GLU A 363 38.24 5.98 7.61
CA GLU A 363 39.41 6.29 8.43
C GLU A 363 39.58 5.31 9.59
N VAL A 364 38.49 4.90 10.24
CA VAL A 364 38.51 3.86 11.29
C VAL A 364 38.90 2.50 10.68
N VAL A 365 38.33 2.13 9.52
CA VAL A 365 38.70 0.90 8.79
C VAL A 365 40.17 0.91 8.37
N LYS A 366 40.71 2.08 7.98
CA LYS A 366 42.15 2.28 7.72
C LYS A 366 42.99 2.03 8.96
N LYS A 367 42.59 2.57 10.11
CA LYS A 367 43.29 2.40 11.40
C LYS A 367 43.33 0.94 11.89
N ILE A 368 42.35 0.11 11.51
CA ILE A 368 42.26 -1.31 11.88
C ILE A 368 43.01 -2.23 10.88
N GLY A 369 43.69 -1.67 9.87
CA GLY A 369 44.53 -2.43 8.93
C GLY A 369 43.76 -3.11 7.78
N LEU A 370 42.43 -2.94 7.73
CA LEU A 370 41.58 -3.53 6.68
C LEU A 370 41.63 -2.75 5.35
N ALA A 371 42.16 -1.53 5.35
CA ALA A 371 42.28 -0.70 4.15
C ALA A 371 43.39 -1.12 3.18
N GLY A 372 44.28 -2.05 3.56
CA GLY A 372 45.28 -2.62 2.65
C GLY A 372 44.65 -3.46 1.53
N ASN A 373 43.39 -3.87 1.67
CA ASN A 373 42.67 -4.65 0.67
C ASN A 373 41.68 -3.77 -0.10
N LYS A 374 42.16 -3.15 -1.18
CA LYS A 374 41.35 -2.29 -2.08
C LYS A 374 40.02 -2.94 -2.50
N LYS A 375 40.02 -4.26 -2.75
CA LYS A 375 38.81 -5.01 -3.12
C LYS A 375 37.75 -5.03 -2.01
N VAL A 376 38.14 -5.01 -0.74
CA VAL A 376 37.20 -4.96 0.39
C VAL A 376 36.59 -3.57 0.53
N VAL A 377 37.41 -2.52 0.40
CA VAL A 377 36.93 -1.12 0.43
C VAL A 377 35.97 -0.85 -0.72
N ASP A 378 36.31 -1.27 -1.94
CA ASP A 378 35.45 -1.09 -3.13
C ASP A 378 34.10 -1.81 -2.96
N ARG A 379 34.10 -3.03 -2.39
CA ARG A 379 32.86 -3.78 -2.11
C ARG A 379 32.01 -3.10 -1.04
N LEU A 380 32.61 -2.57 0.02
CA LEU A 380 31.90 -1.82 1.07
C LEU A 380 31.23 -0.57 0.51
N LEU A 381 31.94 0.17 -0.35
CA LEU A 381 31.40 1.36 -1.01
C LEU A 381 30.26 0.99 -1.97
N ALA A 382 30.43 -0.06 -2.79
CA ALA A 382 29.38 -0.55 -3.68
C ALA A 382 28.13 -1.02 -2.91
N PHE A 383 28.31 -1.72 -1.79
CA PHE A 383 27.21 -2.13 -0.91
C PHE A 383 26.53 -0.93 -0.24
N GLY A 384 27.28 0.07 0.21
CA GLY A 384 26.75 1.32 0.75
C GLY A 384 25.91 2.06 -0.29
N ALA A 385 26.39 2.15 -1.53
CA ALA A 385 25.67 2.76 -2.65
C ALA A 385 24.41 1.97 -3.03
N ALA A 386 24.46 0.63 -3.01
CA ALA A 386 23.28 -0.22 -3.19
C ALA A 386 22.24 0.02 -2.08
N THR A 387 22.69 0.13 -0.83
CA THR A 387 21.82 0.40 0.33
C THR A 387 21.14 1.76 0.20
N MET A 388 21.87 2.81 -0.17
CA MET A 388 21.29 4.14 -0.41
C MET A 388 20.26 4.12 -1.55
N THR A 389 20.59 3.45 -2.65
CA THR A 389 19.68 3.32 -3.80
C THR A 389 18.41 2.54 -3.42
N ALA A 390 18.54 1.47 -2.65
CA ALA A 390 17.40 0.71 -2.13
C ALA A 390 16.56 1.54 -1.16
N GLN A 391 17.19 2.31 -0.28
CA GLN A 391 16.52 3.23 0.64
C GLN A 391 15.73 4.32 -0.11
N GLU A 392 16.31 4.93 -1.14
CA GLU A 392 15.63 5.91 -2.00
C GLU A 392 14.41 5.29 -2.69
N GLY A 393 14.57 4.11 -3.29
CA GLY A 393 13.46 3.37 -3.92
C GLY A 393 12.33 3.08 -2.95
N ALA A 394 12.65 2.60 -1.75
CA ALA A 394 11.67 2.34 -0.69
C ALA A 394 10.98 3.63 -0.20
N ASN A 395 11.73 4.72 -0.03
CA ASN A 395 11.19 6.02 0.37
C ASN A 395 10.24 6.57 -0.70
N LEU A 396 10.58 6.46 -1.99
CA LEU A 396 9.69 6.86 -3.09
C LEU A 396 8.40 6.04 -3.10
N ALA A 397 8.48 4.73 -2.86
CA ALA A 397 7.31 3.87 -2.74
C ALA A 397 6.40 4.33 -1.57
N PHE A 398 6.99 4.64 -0.40
CA PHE A 398 6.24 5.14 0.74
C PHE A 398 5.62 6.53 0.48
N GLN A 399 6.34 7.45 -0.15
CA GLN A 399 5.79 8.78 -0.46
C GLN A 399 4.59 8.69 -1.39
N ARG A 400 4.62 7.79 -2.39
CA ARG A 400 3.45 7.53 -3.23
C ARG A 400 2.27 7.04 -2.40
N PHE A 401 2.48 6.02 -1.55
CA PHE A 401 1.44 5.51 -0.65
C PHE A 401 0.88 6.60 0.28
N LEU A 402 1.77 7.38 0.91
CA LEU A 402 1.40 8.47 1.81
C LEU A 402 0.55 9.51 1.10
N LEU A 403 0.95 9.96 -0.09
CA LEU A 403 0.20 10.96 -0.86
C LEU A 403 -1.17 10.42 -1.29
N THR A 404 -1.22 9.18 -1.81
CA THR A 404 -2.47 8.53 -2.22
C THR A 404 -3.50 8.47 -1.09
N HIS A 405 -3.09 8.16 0.14
CA HIS A 405 -4.01 7.98 1.27
C HIS A 405 -4.12 9.17 2.23
N SER A 406 -3.36 10.24 2.03
CA SER A 406 -3.43 11.47 2.86
C SER A 406 -3.92 12.72 2.13
N LYS A 407 -4.14 12.64 0.81
CA LYS A 407 -4.66 13.78 0.03
C LYS A 407 -6.11 14.12 0.37
N GLN A 408 -6.94 13.10 0.54
CA GLN A 408 -8.37 13.22 0.86
C GLN A 408 -8.76 12.20 1.93
N LEU A 409 -9.75 12.55 2.75
CA LEU A 409 -10.18 11.74 3.88
C LEU A 409 -11.19 10.65 3.52
N ASP A 410 -11.93 10.83 2.43
CA ASP A 410 -12.75 9.82 1.74
C ASP A 410 -11.99 9.17 0.56
N GLY A 411 -10.68 9.45 0.45
CA GLY A 411 -9.81 8.92 -0.60
C GLY A 411 -9.71 7.39 -0.60
N PRO A 412 -8.88 6.81 -1.48
CA PRO A 412 -8.97 5.40 -1.84
C PRO A 412 -8.90 4.46 -0.63
N LEU A 413 -9.60 3.33 -0.71
CA LEU A 413 -9.72 2.37 0.38
C LEU A 413 -8.35 2.00 0.94
N LEU A 414 -8.20 2.19 2.25
CA LEU A 414 -7.02 1.77 2.98
C LEU A 414 -7.23 0.31 3.37
N VAL A 415 -6.60 -0.58 2.63
CA VAL A 415 -6.71 -2.03 2.84
C VAL A 415 -5.68 -2.44 3.87
N LEU A 416 -6.17 -2.79 5.06
CA LEU A 416 -5.33 -3.28 6.15
C LEU A 416 -5.30 -4.80 6.12
N ALA A 417 -4.11 -5.38 6.32
CA ALA A 417 -4.02 -6.80 6.62
C ALA A 417 -4.87 -7.12 7.85
N PRO A 418 -5.48 -8.31 7.97
CA PRO A 418 -6.15 -8.71 9.21
C PRO A 418 -5.15 -8.75 10.37
N PRO A 419 -5.58 -8.54 11.63
CA PRO A 419 -4.69 -8.68 12.77
C PRO A 419 -4.17 -10.12 12.83
N PRO A 420 -2.91 -10.34 13.24
CA PRO A 420 -2.40 -11.70 13.43
C PRO A 420 -3.32 -12.40 14.44
N ARG A 421 -3.88 -13.56 14.07
CA ARG A 421 -4.70 -14.35 14.98
C ARG A 421 -3.85 -14.70 16.20
N ARG A 422 -4.27 -14.29 17.40
CA ARG A 422 -3.65 -14.76 18.64
C ARG A 422 -3.81 -16.29 18.63
N ARG A 423 -2.70 -17.02 18.58
CA ARG A 423 -2.73 -18.45 18.88
C ARG A 423 -3.14 -18.53 20.35
N GLY A 424 -4.35 -19.05 20.58
CA GLY A 424 -4.86 -19.35 21.92
C GLY A 424 -4.10 -20.51 22.54
#